data_AF-A0A645JB83-F1
#
_entry.id   AF-A0A645JB83-F1
#
_cell.length_a   1.000
_cell.length_b   1.000
_cell.length_c   1.000
_cell.angle_alpha   90.00
_cell.angle_beta   90.00
_cell.angle_gamma   90.00
#
_symmetry.space_group_name_H-M   'P 1'
#
loop_
_entity.id
_entity.type
_entity.pdbx_description
1 polymer ?
#
loop_
_entity_poly.entity_id
_entity_poly.type
_entity_poly.pdbx_seq_one_letter_code
_entity_poly.pdbx_strand_id
1 'polypeptide(L)'
;MGAVKVTEKIDMVVQLELWDDKKVYDRLGMDNETVDILGISVPVCTVPVKPGRNLSIIVEAAAMNNRQKRMGYNAARELLHNLGMTDDVIPNKDELDIWQSF
;
A
#
# COMPACT_ATOMS: atom_id res chain seq x y z
N MET A 1 -28.50 4.89 8.22
CA MET A 1 -28.41 4.13 6.95
C MET A 1 -27.19 4.64 6.21
N GLY A 2 -26.25 3.78 5.81
CA GLY A 2 -24.99 4.23 5.19
C GLY A 2 -23.92 3.14 5.01
N ALA A 3 -24.21 1.88 5.34
CA ALA A 3 -23.27 0.77 5.26
C ALA A 3 -23.25 0.04 3.90
N VAL A 4 -24.05 0.50 2.93
CA VAL A 4 -24.17 -0.13 1.61
C VAL A 4 -24.01 0.95 0.54
N LYS A 5 -23.18 0.65 -0.46
CA LYS A 5 -22.94 1.48 -1.64
C LYS A 5 -23.14 0.61 -2.88
N VAL A 6 -23.84 1.14 -3.89
CA VAL A 6 -24.21 0.38 -5.10
C VAL A 6 -23.01 0.21 -6.04
N THR A 7 -22.16 1.23 -6.15
CA THR A 7 -20.98 1.22 -7.00
C THR A 7 -19.80 1.88 -6.30
N GLU A 8 -18.60 1.37 -6.51
CA GLU A 8 -17.36 2.01 -6.08
C GLU A 8 -16.21 1.68 -7.02
N LYS A 9 -15.26 2.62 -7.17
CA LYS A 9 -14.01 2.38 -7.90
C LYS A 9 -13.05 1.53 -7.04
N ILE A 10 -12.30 0.66 -7.69
CA ILE A 10 -11.27 -0.15 -7.00
C ILE A 10 -9.98 0.68 -6.95
N ASP A 11 -9.71 1.31 -5.81
CA ASP A 11 -8.51 2.12 -5.60
C ASP A 11 -7.29 1.30 -5.13
N MET A 12 -7.51 0.10 -4.57
CA MET A 12 -6.47 -0.76 -4.01
C MET A 12 -6.97 -2.20 -3.88
N VAL A 13 -6.05 -3.15 -3.97
CA VAL A 13 -6.27 -4.56 -3.64
C VAL A 13 -5.51 -4.93 -2.36
N VAL A 14 -6.16 -5.59 -1.41
CA VAL A 14 -5.50 -6.20 -0.25
C VAL A 14 -5.51 -7.71 -0.43
N GLN A 15 -4.34 -8.29 -0.66
CA GLN A 15 -4.17 -9.72 -0.83
C GLN A 15 -3.87 -10.38 0.51
N LEU A 16 -4.80 -11.20 1.00
CA LEU A 16 -4.59 -11.97 2.22
C LEU A 16 -3.93 -13.30 1.88
N GLU A 17 -2.81 -13.60 2.52
CA GLU A 17 -2.13 -14.88 2.36
C GLU A 17 -1.80 -15.51 3.70
N LEU A 18 -1.68 -16.83 3.74
CA LEU A 18 -1.26 -17.51 4.96
C LEU A 18 0.18 -17.12 5.28
N TRP A 19 0.44 -16.84 6.55
CA TRP A 19 1.79 -16.58 7.03
C TRP A 19 2.74 -17.73 6.69
N ASP A 20 3.81 -17.44 5.95
CA ASP A 20 4.91 -18.36 5.64
C ASP A 20 6.23 -17.82 6.19
N ASP A 21 6.88 -18.58 7.09
CA ASP A 21 8.17 -18.21 7.68
C ASP A 21 9.31 -18.14 6.65
N LYS A 22 9.14 -18.76 5.47
CA LYS A 22 10.14 -18.76 4.41
C LYS A 22 10.02 -17.55 3.48
N LYS A 23 8.89 -16.85 3.49
CA LYS A 23 8.63 -15.72 2.62
C LYS A 23 9.07 -14.43 3.30
N VAL A 24 9.83 -13.61 2.58
CA VAL A 24 10.20 -12.27 3.05
C VAL A 24 9.06 -11.33 2.72
N TYR A 25 8.44 -10.79 3.77
CA TYR A 25 7.40 -9.75 3.66
C TYR A 25 8.04 -8.37 3.73
N ASP A 26 7.50 -7.43 2.95
CA ASP A 26 7.84 -6.03 3.11
C ASP A 26 7.39 -5.54 4.50
N ARG A 27 8.31 -4.94 5.24
CA ARG A 27 8.10 -4.41 6.59
C ARG A 27 8.08 -2.89 6.64
N LEU A 28 8.58 -2.23 5.59
CA LEU A 28 8.72 -0.78 5.54
C LEU A 28 7.65 -0.16 4.64
N GLY A 29 7.14 -0.89 3.64
CA GLY A 29 6.15 -0.37 2.71
C GLY A 29 6.78 0.54 1.66
N MET A 30 8.06 0.30 1.34
CA MET A 30 8.82 1.05 0.33
C MET A 30 8.48 0.58 -1.08
N ASP A 31 8.15 -0.70 -1.23
CA ASP A 31 7.82 -1.28 -2.53
C ASP A 31 6.34 -1.00 -2.85
N ASN A 32 6.10 -0.49 -4.06
CA ASN A 32 4.75 -0.31 -4.58
C ASN A 32 4.45 -1.45 -5.56
N GLU A 33 3.81 -2.50 -5.04
CA GLU A 33 3.31 -3.59 -5.88
C GLU A 33 2.01 -3.17 -6.58
N THR A 34 1.81 -3.62 -7.81
CA THR A 34 0.55 -3.41 -8.56
C THR A 34 0.07 -4.71 -9.17
N VAL A 35 -1.25 -4.87 -9.28
CA VAL A 35 -1.92 -5.96 -10.00
C VAL A 35 -2.66 -5.40 -11.21
N ASP A 36 -2.63 -6.11 -12.33
CA ASP A 36 -3.41 -5.75 -13.51
C ASP A 36 -4.86 -6.24 -13.38
N ILE A 37 -5.80 -5.33 -13.54
CA ILE A 37 -7.23 -5.62 -13.61
C ILE A 37 -7.77 -4.99 -14.88
N LEU A 38 -8.08 -5.82 -15.88
CA LEU A 38 -8.62 -5.39 -17.17
C LEU A 38 -7.71 -4.37 -17.89
N GLY A 39 -6.39 -4.53 -17.79
CA GLY A 39 -5.42 -3.61 -18.39
C GLY A 39 -5.16 -2.34 -17.56
N ILE A 40 -5.70 -2.26 -16.35
CA ILE A 40 -5.47 -1.16 -15.41
C ILE A 40 -4.60 -1.67 -14.26
N SER A 41 -3.45 -1.03 -14.04
CA SER A 41 -2.59 -1.30 -12.89
C SER A 41 -3.18 -0.68 -11.62
N VAL A 42 -3.52 -1.53 -10.65
CA VAL A 42 -4.10 -1.15 -9.36
C VAL A 42 -3.11 -1.50 -8.25
N PRO A 43 -2.85 -0.63 -7.25
CA PRO A 43 -1.92 -0.93 -6.18
C PRO A 43 -2.39 -2.13 -5.35
N VAL A 44 -1.47 -3.03 -5.02
CA VAL A 44 -1.73 -4.21 -4.19
C VAL A 44 -0.88 -4.18 -2.92
N CYS A 45 -1.47 -4.62 -1.80
CA CYS A 45 -0.75 -4.86 -0.56
C CYS A 45 -1.01 -6.30 -0.10
N THR A 46 0.08 -7.05 0.02
CA THR A 46 0.05 -8.43 0.51
C THR A 46 0.17 -8.45 2.02
N VAL A 47 -0.87 -8.94 2.70
CA VAL A 47 -0.93 -9.02 4.16
C VAL A 47 -0.91 -10.48 4.57
N PRO A 48 0.13 -10.94 5.30
CA PRO A 48 0.12 -12.28 5.84
C PRO A 48 -0.83 -12.37 7.04
N VAL A 49 -1.64 -13.42 7.06
CA VAL A 49 -2.63 -13.67 8.10
C VAL A 49 -2.22 -14.86 8.96
N LYS A 50 -2.38 -14.68 10.27
CA LYS A 50 -2.23 -15.73 11.29
C LYS A 50 -3.43 -15.63 12.25
N PRO A 51 -3.99 -16.75 12.73
CA PRO A 51 -5.04 -16.72 13.73
C PRO A 51 -4.66 -15.87 14.95
N GLY A 52 -5.61 -15.09 15.47
CA GLY A 52 -5.39 -14.19 16.61
C GLY A 52 -5.10 -12.73 16.25
N ARG A 53 -5.15 -12.35 14.96
CA ARG A 53 -5.05 -10.95 14.50
C ARG A 53 -6.41 -10.43 14.01
N ASN A 54 -6.71 -9.16 14.30
CA ASN A 54 -7.90 -8.49 13.80
C ASN A 54 -7.65 -7.97 12.37
N LEU A 55 -8.21 -8.65 11.38
CA LEU A 55 -8.03 -8.31 9.97
C LEU A 55 -8.65 -6.96 9.60
N SER A 56 -9.78 -6.60 10.22
CA SER A 56 -10.47 -5.34 9.91
C SER A 56 -9.60 -4.12 10.17
N ILE A 57 -8.87 -4.12 11.30
CA ILE A 57 -7.95 -3.03 11.66
C ILE A 57 -6.77 -2.96 10.67
N ILE A 58 -6.28 -4.11 10.23
CA ILE A 58 -5.15 -4.17 9.29
C ILE A 58 -5.58 -3.61 7.92
N VAL A 59 -6.76 -4.01 7.44
CA VAL A 59 -7.32 -3.51 6.17
C VAL A 59 -7.59 -2.00 6.24
N GLU A 60 -8.09 -1.49 7.38
CA GLU A 60 -8.30 -0.06 7.58
C GLU A 60 -6.98 0.73 7.55
N ALA A 61 -5.95 0.25 8.24
CA ALA A 61 -4.63 0.85 8.23
C ALA A 61 -3.99 0.83 6.83
N ALA A 62 -4.16 -0.26 6.08
CA ALA A 62 -3.70 -0.37 4.70
C ALA A 62 -4.40 0.66 3.80
N ALA A 63 -5.72 0.82 3.94
CA ALA A 63 -6.49 1.82 3.19
C ALA A 63 -6.06 3.26 3.54
N MET A 64 -5.82 3.56 4.82
CA MET A 64 -5.32 4.87 5.25
C MET A 64 -3.92 5.15 4.70
N ASN A 65 -3.01 4.17 4.74
CA ASN A 65 -1.66 4.30 4.19
C ASN A 65 -1.71 4.52 2.67
N ASN A 66 -2.50 3.74 1.93
CA ASN A 66 -2.68 3.96 0.49
C ASN A 66 -3.20 5.37 0.19
N ARG A 67 -4.14 5.87 1.00
CA ARG A 67 -4.62 7.26 0.88
C ARG A 67 -3.52 8.29 1.15
N GLN A 68 -2.66 8.06 2.14
CA GLN A 68 -1.56 8.96 2.48
C GLN A 68 -0.46 8.96 1.41
N LYS A 69 -0.09 7.77 0.90
CA LYS A 69 0.78 7.65 -0.27
C LYS A 69 0.17 8.41 -1.45
N ARG A 70 -1.14 8.27 -1.67
CA ARG A 70 -2.00 9.06 -2.58
C ARG A 70 -2.15 10.56 -2.23
N MET A 71 -1.48 11.07 -1.20
CA MET A 71 -1.41 12.50 -0.90
C MET A 71 0.04 13.01 -0.93
N GLY A 72 0.99 12.19 -1.38
CA GLY A 72 2.42 12.51 -1.42
C GLY A 72 3.13 12.29 -0.08
N TYR A 73 2.49 11.63 0.89
CA TYR A 73 3.07 11.31 2.18
C TYR A 73 3.48 9.84 2.26
N ASN A 74 4.79 9.59 2.35
CA ASN A 74 5.34 8.25 2.55
C ASN A 74 6.03 8.16 3.92
N ALA A 75 5.34 7.51 4.87
CA ALA A 75 5.82 7.33 6.24
C ALA A 75 7.17 6.58 6.33
N ALA A 76 7.41 5.66 5.40
CA ALA A 76 8.67 4.90 5.36
C ALA A 76 9.84 5.81 4.99
N ARG A 77 9.64 6.72 4.03
CA ARG A 77 10.63 7.72 3.63
C ARG A 77 10.90 8.73 4.75
N GLU A 78 9.86 9.16 5.47
CA GLU A 78 10.05 10.05 6.62
C GLU A 78 10.82 9.37 7.75
N LEU A 79 10.53 8.09 8.02
CA LEU A 79 11.29 7.30 8.99
C LEU A 79 12.76 7.21 8.58
N LEU A 80 13.06 6.89 7.32
CA LEU A 80 14.43 6.81 6.81
C LEU A 80 15.15 8.17 6.88
N HIS A 81 14.44 9.27 6.62
CA HIS A 81 14.96 10.62 6.79
C HIS A 81 15.33 10.90 8.25
N ASN A 82 14.45 10.55 9.19
CA ASN A 82 14.70 10.75 10.62
C ASN A 82 15.82 9.84 11.17
N LEU A 83 16.09 8.72 10.49
CA LEU A 83 17.22 7.84 10.76
C LEU A 83 18.53 8.28 10.06
N GLY A 84 18.51 9.35 9.27
CA GLY A 84 19.68 9.91 8.60
C GLY A 84 20.16 9.15 7.35
N MET A 85 19.28 8.41 6.67
CA MET A 85 19.62 7.52 5.54
C MET A 85 19.37 8.16 4.15
N THR A 86 19.46 9.49 4.01
CA THR A 86 18.85 10.24 2.89
C THR A 86 19.66 10.43 1.61
N ASP A 87 20.91 9.96 1.52
CA ASP A 87 21.77 10.26 0.35
C ASP A 87 21.51 9.36 -0.88
N ASP A 88 20.77 8.24 -0.75
CA ASP A 88 20.65 7.23 -1.82
C ASP A 88 19.24 7.08 -2.45
N VAL A 89 18.21 7.74 -1.91
CA VAL A 89 16.81 7.56 -2.38
C VAL A 89 16.43 8.69 -3.34
N ILE A 90 16.88 8.56 -4.60
CA ILE A 90 16.40 9.38 -5.71
C ILE A 90 14.90 9.06 -5.89
N PRO A 91 13.97 10.05 -5.84
CA PRO A 91 12.58 9.78 -6.15
C PRO A 91 12.49 9.24 -7.59
N ASN A 92 11.96 8.03 -7.76
CA ASN A 92 11.67 7.49 -9.08
C ASN A 92 10.65 8.44 -9.73
N LYS A 93 11.00 8.99 -10.91
CA LYS A 93 10.15 9.94 -11.66
C LYS A 93 8.75 9.39 -11.93
N ASP A 94 8.59 8.06 -11.94
CA ASP A 94 7.32 7.37 -12.15
C ASP A 94 6.32 7.61 -11.00
N GLU A 95 6.78 7.97 -9.79
CA GLU A 95 5.88 8.37 -8.71
C GLU A 95 5.19 9.69 -9.01
N LEU A 96 5.72 10.57 -9.89
CA LEU A 96 5.14 11.88 -10.19
C LEU A 96 4.10 11.85 -11.33
N ASP A 97 4.15 10.86 -12.21
CA ASP A 97 3.28 10.80 -13.39
C ASP A 97 1.92 10.13 -13.13
N ILE A 98 1.78 9.34 -12.06
CA ILE A 98 0.49 8.75 -11.64
C ILE A 98 -0.50 9.85 -11.15
N TRP A 99 -0.02 11.04 -10.79
CA TRP A 99 -0.83 12.13 -10.24
C TRP A 99 -1.55 12.99 -11.28
N GLN A 100 -1.14 12.93 -12.54
CA GLN A 100 -1.73 13.76 -13.59
C GLN A 100 -2.78 13.02 -14.43
N SER A 101 -2.92 11.70 -14.26
CA SER A 101 -3.78 10.87 -15.11
C SER A 101 -4.99 10.22 -14.41
N PHE A 102 -5.36 10.67 -13.20
CA PHE A 102 -6.62 10.28 -12.53
C PHE A 102 -7.48 11.47 -12.15
#